data_AF-A0A960U919-F1
#
_entry.id   AF-A0A960U919-F1
#
_cell.length_a   1.000
_cell.length_b   1.000
_cell.length_c   1.000
_cell.angle_alpha   90.00
_cell.angle_beta   90.00
_cell.angle_gamma   90.00
#
_symmetry.space_group_name_H-M   'P 1'
#
loop_
_entity.id
_entity.type
_entity.pdbx_description
1 polymer ?
#
loop_
_entity_poly.entity_id
_entity_poly.type
_entity_poly.pdbx_seq_one_letter_code
_entity_poly.pdbx_strand_id
1 'polypeptide(L)' 'MNKLVYYELFHDLEEAIHREKQIKGWRRSRKIDLIESVNPEWKELFDDMVFE' A
#
# COMPACT_ATOMS: atom_id res chain seq x y z
N MET A 1 -5.08 9.67 14.13
CA MET A 1 -5.90 8.74 13.30
C MET A 1 -4.99 8.13 12.25
N ASN A 2 -4.90 6.81 12.20
CA ASN A 2 -4.15 6.07 11.19
C ASN A 2 -5.16 5.31 10.33
N LYS A 3 -4.96 5.29 9.01
CA LYS A 3 -5.86 4.71 8.00
C LYS A 3 -5.08 3.76 7.11
N LEU A 4 -5.55 2.55 6.83
CA LEU A 4 -4.93 1.67 5.83
C LEU A 4 -5.47 2.05 4.46
N VAL A 5 -4.64 2.64 3.61
CA VAL A 5 -5.07 3.14 2.29
C VAL A 5 -4.37 2.46 1.12
N TYR A 6 -3.39 1.61 1.41
CA TYR A 6 -2.62 0.89 0.39
C TYR A 6 -1.98 -0.36 0.99
N TYR A 7 -2.08 -1.47 0.27
CA TYR A 7 -1.30 -2.68 0.48
C TYR A 7 -1.05 -3.37 -0.86
N GLU A 8 -0.02 -4.21 -0.92
CA GLU A 8 0.28 -5.07 -2.06
C GLU A 8 0.45 -6.50 -1.53
N LEU A 9 -0.08 -7.49 -2.24
CA LEU A 9 0.10 -8.91 -1.92
C LEU A 9 1.16 -9.50 -2.86
N PHE A 10 2.07 -10.27 -2.28
CA PHE A 10 3.13 -10.96 -3.01
C PHE A 10 3.13 -12.43 -2.64
N HIS A 11 3.43 -13.29 -3.61
CA HIS A 11 3.59 -14.73 -3.38
C HIS A 11 5.00 -15.10 -2.94
N ASP A 12 5.98 -14.24 -3.22
CA ASP A 12 7.39 -14.44 -2.89
C ASP A 12 7.87 -13.41 -1.86
N LEU A 13 8.69 -13.88 -0.91
CA LEU A 13 9.23 -13.06 0.17
C LEU A 13 10.25 -12.04 -0.34
N GLU A 14 11.11 -12.43 -1.28
CA GLU A 14 12.15 -11.54 -1.82
C GLU A 14 11.52 -10.40 -2.62
N GLU A 15 10.48 -10.68 -3.40
CA GLU A 15 9.69 -9.66 -4.11
C GLU A 15 9.08 -8.64 -3.14
N ALA A 16 8.44 -9.13 -2.06
CA ALA A 16 7.86 -8.27 -1.04
C ALA A 16 8.91 -7.37 -0.38
N ILE A 17 10.06 -7.94 0.00
CA ILE A 17 11.18 -7.20 0.62
C ILE A 17 11.75 -6.17 -0.35
N HIS A 18 11.93 -6.52 -1.62
CA HIS A 18 12.47 -5.61 -2.63
C HIS A 18 11.52 -4.43 -2.84
N ARG A 19 10.22 -4.70 -3.00
CA ARG A 19 9.20 -3.68 -3.16
C ARG A 19 9.13 -2.75 -1.95
N GLU A 20 9.15 -3.31 -0.74
CA GLU A 20 9.12 -2.53 0.50
C GLU A 20 10.31 -1.57 0.56
N LYS A 21 11.52 -2.05 0.24
CA LYS A 21 12.74 -1.22 0.19
C LYS A 21 12.62 -0.10 -0.85
N GLN A 22 12.10 -0.41 -2.04
CA GLN A 22 11.85 0.60 -3.08
C GLN A 22 10.92 1.70 -2.56
N ILE A 23 9.75 1.34 -2.04
CA ILE A 23 8.75 2.30 -1.56
C ILE A 23 9.32 3.12 -0.40
N LYS A 24 10.01 2.51 0.56
CA LYS A 24 10.62 3.22 1.69
C LYS A 24 11.54 4.36 1.24
N GLY A 25 12.31 4.14 0.17
CA GLY A 25 13.20 5.16 -0.42
C GLY A 25 12.52 6.23 -1.27
N TRP A 26 11.22 6.13 -1.56
CA TRP A 26 10.53 7.11 -2.39
C TRP A 26 10.23 8.42 -1.66
N ARG A 27 10.22 9.51 -2.44
CA ARG A 27 9.65 10.79 -2.02
C ARG A 27 8.16 10.62 -1.72
N ARG A 28 7.63 11.45 -0.82
CA ARG A 28 6.22 11.44 -0.44
C ARG A 28 5.28 11.62 -1.63
N SER A 29 5.61 12.49 -2.58
CA SER A 29 4.79 12.70 -3.80
C SER A 29 4.58 11.41 -4.56
N ARG A 30 5.65 10.65 -4.83
CA ARG A 30 5.55 9.38 -5.54
C ARG A 30 4.72 8.33 -4.79
N LYS A 31 4.75 8.35 -3.46
CA LYS A 31 3.87 7.49 -2.63
C LYS A 31 2.40 7.90 -2.78
N ILE A 32 2.14 9.20 -2.81
CA ILE A 32 0.78 9.75 -3.05
C ILE A 32 0.30 9.36 -4.44
N ASP A 33 1.10 9.56 -5.49
CA ASP A 33 0.76 9.18 -6.86
C ASP A 33 0.43 7.68 -6.97
N LEU A 34 1.19 6.83 -6.28
CA LEU A 34 0.93 5.40 -6.19
C LEU A 34 -0.42 5.10 -5.53
N ILE A 35 -0.68 5.71 -4.37
CA ILE A 35 -1.95 5.52 -3.64
C ILE A 35 -3.11 6.00 -4.51
N GLU A 36 -3.02 7.18 -5.11
CA GLU A 36 -4.08 7.76 -5.94
C GLU A 36 -4.35 6.93 -7.20
N SER A 37 -3.34 6.24 -7.74
CA SER A 37 -3.52 5.35 -8.90
C SER A 37 -4.37 4.11 -8.61
N VAL A 38 -4.46 3.68 -7.34
CA VAL A 38 -5.22 2.46 -6.96
C VAL A 38 -6.41 2.75 -6.03
N ASN A 39 -6.32 3.82 -5.24
CA ASN A 39 -7.29 4.23 -4.24
C ASN A 39 -7.44 5.77 -4.28
N PRO A 40 -8.00 6.32 -5.37
CA PRO A 40 -8.11 7.77 -5.56
C PRO A 40 -8.97 8.46 -4.49
N GLU A 41 -9.91 7.74 -3.90
CA GLU A 41 -10.79 8.23 -2.82
C GLU A 41 -10.19 8.04 -1.42
N TRP A 42 -8.97 7.50 -1.33
CA TRP A 42 -8.28 7.22 -0.08
C TRP A 42 -9.14 6.45 0.92
N LYS A 43 -9.93 5.46 0.45
CA LYS A 43 -10.82 4.63 1.28
C LYS A 43 -10.05 3.82 2.31
N GLU A 44 -10.71 3.52 3.45
CA GLU A 44 -10.15 2.64 4.47
C GLU A 44 -10.22 1.23 3.92
N LEU A 45 -9.09 0.53 3.90
CA LEU A 45 -8.98 -0.83 3.37
C LEU A 45 -9.00 -1.87 4.49
N PHE A 46 -8.93 -1.45 5.76
CA PHE A 46 -9.00 -2.37 6.89
C PHE A 46 -10.40 -2.97 7.09
N ASP A 47 -11.45 -2.19 6.84
CA ASP A 47 -12.85 -2.62 7.08
C ASP A 47 -13.31 -3.73 6.10
N ASP A 48 -12.61 -3.90 4.98
CA ASP A 48 -12.86 -4.98 4.01
C ASP A 48 -12.23 -6.33 4.42
N MET A 49 -11.43 -6.37 5.50
CA MET A 49 -10.85 -7.62 6.03
C MET A 49 -11.74 -8.24 7.12
N VAL A 50 -13.00 -8.54 6.79
CA VAL A 50 -13.81 -9.44 7.60
C VAL A 50 -13.30 -10.87 7.36
N PHE A 51 -12.50 -11.38 8.31
CA PHE A 51 -12.20 -12.80 8.38
C PHE A 51 -13.47 -13.53 8.87
N GLU A 52 -14.16 -14.24 7.99
CA GLU A 52 -15.05 -15.35 8.37
C GLU A 52 -14.25 -16.65 8.53
#